data_AF-A0A7R9DS92-F1
#
_entry.id   AF-A0A7R9DS92-F1
#
_cell.length_a   1.000
_cell.length_b   1.000
_cell.length_c   1.000
_cell.angle_alpha   90.00
_cell.angle_beta   90.00
_cell.angle_gamma   90.00
#
_symmetry.space_group_name_H-M   'P 1'
#
loop_
_entity.id
_entity.type
_entity.pdbx_description
1 polymer ?
#
loop_
_entity_poly.entity_id
_entity_poly.type
_entity_poly.pdbx_seq_one_letter_code
_entity_poly.pdbx_strand_id
1 'polypeptide(L)'
;QLTSVGINQANISFNTLTMESDKFICVRERVGETAQVVIIDLADPTNPIRRPISADSAIMNPASKVIALKGKAGVELKRLCRSLTLK
;
A
#
# COMPACT_ATOMS: atom_id res chain seq x y z
N GLN A 1 -8.34 -12.11 10.34
CA GLN A 1 -8.34 -10.72 10.86
C GLN A 1 -8.10 -9.69 9.75
N LEU A 2 -7.15 -9.85 8.81
CA LEU A 2 -7.06 -8.98 7.61
C LEU A 2 -8.17 -9.22 6.57
N THR A 3 -8.70 -10.43 6.49
CA THR A 3 -9.89 -10.76 5.70
C THR A 3 -11.14 -9.98 6.14
N SER A 4 -11.22 -9.59 7.41
CA SER A 4 -12.31 -8.76 7.95
C SER A 4 -12.27 -7.32 7.44
N VAL A 5 -11.12 -6.88 6.93
CA VAL A 5 -10.87 -5.54 6.38
C VAL A 5 -11.12 -5.52 4.85
N GLY A 6 -11.60 -6.64 4.30
CA GLY A 6 -11.87 -6.78 2.87
C GLY A 6 -10.61 -6.98 2.02
N ILE A 7 -9.53 -7.52 2.59
CA ILE A 7 -8.37 -8.00 1.83
C ILE A 7 -8.61 -9.44 1.40
N ASN A 8 -8.45 -9.73 0.12
CA ASN A 8 -8.54 -11.09 -0.38
C ASN A 8 -7.42 -11.97 0.20
N GLN A 9 -7.75 -13.16 0.70
CA GLN A 9 -6.80 -14.09 1.32
C GLN A 9 -5.67 -14.50 0.37
N ALA A 10 -5.93 -14.56 -0.95
CA ALA A 10 -4.93 -14.84 -1.96
C ALA A 10 -3.81 -13.78 -2.03
N ASN A 11 -4.10 -12.54 -1.60
CA ASN A 11 -3.15 -11.42 -1.60
C ASN A 11 -2.35 -11.32 -0.28
N ILE A 12 -2.60 -12.21 0.67
CA ILE A 12 -1.86 -12.30 1.95
C ILE A 12 -0.66 -13.24 1.75
N SER A 13 0.31 -12.80 0.95
CA SER A 13 1.54 -13.54 0.64
C SER A 13 2.75 -12.62 0.74
N PHE A 14 3.94 -13.16 1.04
CA PHE A 14 5.19 -12.38 1.15
C PHE A 14 5.52 -11.58 -0.13
N ASN A 15 5.06 -12.06 -1.29
CA ASN A 15 5.25 -11.33 -2.54
C ASN A 15 4.36 -10.07 -2.58
N THR A 16 3.12 -10.13 -2.11
CA THR A 16 2.11 -9.06 -2.29
C THR A 16 1.92 -8.17 -1.06
N LEU A 17 2.28 -8.65 0.14
CA LEU A 17 2.15 -7.93 1.40
C LEU A 17 3.53 -7.50 1.91
N THR A 18 3.67 -6.20 2.19
CA THR A 18 4.86 -5.61 2.82
C THR A 18 4.47 -5.04 4.17
N MET A 19 5.14 -5.50 5.22
CA MET A 19 5.08 -4.90 6.55
C MET A 19 6.49 -4.40 6.87
N GLU A 20 6.68 -3.09 6.81
CA GLU A 20 7.99 -2.47 7.07
C GLU A 20 8.12 -2.04 8.54
N SER A 21 6.99 -1.81 9.22
CA SER A 21 6.91 -1.57 10.66
C SER A 21 5.61 -2.09 11.25
N ASP A 22 5.51 -2.03 12.58
CA ASP A 22 4.32 -2.31 13.38
C ASP A 22 3.23 -1.23 13.28
N LYS A 23 3.42 -0.22 12.41
CA LYS A 23 2.47 0.88 12.24
C LYS A 23 1.61 0.74 10.99
N PHE A 24 2.20 0.28 9.90
CA PHE A 24 1.53 0.23 8.61
C PHE A 24 1.74 -1.10 7.89
N ILE A 25 0.66 -1.60 7.31
CA ILE A 25 0.66 -2.76 6.43
C ILE A 25 0.31 -2.26 5.03
N CYS A 26 1.17 -2.58 4.06
CA CYS A 26 0.89 -2.35 2.65
C CYS A 26 0.52 -3.68 1.99
N VAL A 27 -0.66 -3.75 1.41
CA VAL A 27 -1.11 -4.89 0.61
C VAL A 27 -1.27 -4.44 -0.82
N ARG A 28 -0.61 -5.14 -1.74
CA ARG A 28 -0.82 -4.96 -3.17
C ARG A 28 -1.90 -5.93 -3.60
N GLU A 29 -2.99 -5.37 -4.08
CA GLU A 29 -4.15 -6.13 -4.52
C GLU A 29 -4.41 -5.81 -5.99
N ARG A 30 -4.76 -6.84 -6.75
CA ARG A 30 -5.21 -6.69 -8.13
C ARG A 30 -6.68 -7.08 -8.19
N VAL A 31 -7.54 -6.11 -8.50
CA VAL A 31 -8.97 -6.36 -8.73
C VAL A 31 -9.20 -6.27 -10.23
N GLY A 32 -9.41 -7.44 -10.86
CA GLY A 32 -9.51 -7.58 -12.31
C GLY A 32 -8.23 -7.13 -13.03
N GLU A 33 -8.36 -6.10 -13.87
CA GLU A 33 -7.22 -5.54 -14.63
C GLU A 33 -6.52 -4.39 -13.89
N THR A 34 -7.12 -3.87 -12.82
CA THR A 34 -6.58 -2.72 -12.07
C THR A 34 -5.73 -3.17 -10.89
N ALA A 35 -4.50 -2.65 -10.82
CA ALA A 35 -3.63 -2.82 -9.66
C ALA A 35 -3.87 -1.68 -8.66
N GLN A 36 -4.00 -2.04 -7.38
CA GLN A 36 -4.19 -1.10 -6.28
C GLN A 36 -3.29 -1.45 -5.10
N VAL A 37 -2.90 -0.42 -4.36
CA VAL A 37 -2.21 -0.57 -3.09
C VAL A 37 -3.19 -0.18 -2.00
N VAL A 38 -3.40 -1.10 -1.07
CA VAL A 38 -4.21 -0.93 0.13
C VAL A 38 -3.25 -0.71 1.29
N ILE A 39 -3.46 0.37 2.02
CA ILE A 39 -2.69 0.74 3.19
C ILE A 39 -3.59 0.58 4.39
N ILE A 40 -3.11 -0.18 5.36
CA ILE A 40 -3.80 -0.41 6.63
C ILE A 40 -2.94 0.23 7.71
N ASP A 41 -3.52 1.17 8.43
CA ASP A 41 -2.95 1.69 9.67
C ASP A 41 -3.31 0.72 10.80
N LEU A 42 -2.34 0.32 11.62
CA LEU A 42 -2.59 -0.55 12.76
C LEU A 42 -3.22 0.19 13.94
N ALA A 43 -3.15 1.52 13.97
CA ALA A 43 -3.91 2.35 14.91
C ALA A 43 -5.41 2.41 14.55
N ASP A 44 -5.76 2.31 13.26
CA ASP A 44 -7.14 2.22 12.79
C ASP A 44 -7.27 1.20 11.64
N PRO A 45 -7.38 -0.10 11.98
CA PRO A 45 -7.49 -1.16 10.98
C PRO A 45 -8.85 -1.20 10.29
N THR A 46 -9.83 -0.40 10.73
CA THR A 46 -11.19 -0.40 10.18
C THR A 46 -11.32 0.45 8.93
N ASN A 47 -10.39 1.40 8.73
CA ASN A 47 -10.41 2.35 7.63
C ASN A 47 -9.20 2.17 6.69
N PRO A 48 -9.16 1.10 5.86
CA PRO A 48 -8.09 0.88 4.90
C PRO A 48 -8.12 1.92 3.78
N ILE A 49 -6.97 2.50 3.47
CA ILE A 49 -6.83 3.49 2.40
C ILE A 49 -6.47 2.76 1.12
N ARG A 50 -7.37 2.80 0.13
CA ARG A 50 -7.18 2.14 -1.17
C ARG A 50 -6.80 3.16 -2.22
N ARG A 51 -5.69 2.94 -2.91
CA ARG A 51 -5.24 3.82 -4.01
C ARG A 51 -4.91 3.02 -5.26
N PRO A 52 -5.44 3.42 -6.44
CA PRO A 52 -5.11 2.77 -7.71
C PRO A 52 -3.66 3.08 -8.08
N ILE A 53 -2.77 2.14 -7.80
CA ILE A 53 -1.33 2.28 -8.00
C ILE A 53 -0.84 0.97 -8.61
N SER A 54 -0.26 1.08 -9.80
CA SER A 54 0.42 -0.03 -10.48
C SER A 54 1.91 0.03 -10.13
N ALA A 55 2.36 -0.85 -9.23
CA ALA A 55 3.76 -0.93 -8.81
C ALA A 55 4.20 -2.37 -8.52
N ASP A 56 5.45 -2.68 -8.89
CA ASP A 56 6.11 -3.96 -8.66
C ASP A 56 6.53 -4.14 -7.18
N SER A 57 6.71 -3.04 -6.44
CA SER A 57 6.90 -3.06 -4.98
C SER A 57 6.42 -1.74 -4.37
N ALA A 58 5.94 -1.79 -3.13
CA ALA A 58 5.53 -0.64 -2.36
C ALA A 58 6.04 -0.79 -0.93
N ILE A 59 6.66 0.27 -0.39
CA ILE A 59 7.20 0.33 0.96
C ILE A 59 6.75 1.64 1.58
N MET A 60 6.24 1.62 2.81
CA MET A 60 5.88 2.82 3.55
C MET A 60 7.05 3.29 4.41
N ASN A 61 7.09 4.57 4.77
CA ASN A 61 7.96 5.09 5.81
C ASN A 61 7.29 4.87 7.19
N PRO A 62 8.03 4.41 8.21
CA PRO A 62 7.46 4.10 9.52
C PRO A 62 7.16 5.34 10.37
N ALA A 63 7.85 6.47 10.12
CA ALA A 63 7.68 7.71 10.87
C ALA A 63 6.69 8.68 10.21
N SER A 64 6.59 8.63 8.88
CA SER A 64 5.79 9.58 8.08
C SER A 64 4.88 8.85 7.12
N LYS A 65 3.69 9.41 6.85
CA LYS A 65 2.71 8.88 5.89
C LYS A 65 3.18 9.07 4.42
N VAL A 66 4.33 8.49 4.07
CA VAL A 66 5.03 8.60 2.78
C VAL A 66 5.27 7.18 2.27
N ILE A 67 5.08 6.96 0.97
CA ILE A 67 5.18 5.65 0.32
C ILE A 67 6.21 5.72 -0.81
N ALA A 68 7.16 4.81 -0.79
CA ALA A 68 8.06 4.53 -1.89
C ALA A 68 7.46 3.44 -2.78
N LEU A 69 7.45 3.67 -4.09
CA LEU A 69 6.94 2.74 -5.08
C LEU A 69 8.06 2.39 -6.06
N LYS A 70 8.19 1.11 -6.40
CA LYS A 70 9.10 0.59 -7.43
C LYS A 70 8.24 0.01 -8.55
N GLY A 71 8.37 0.50 -9.78
CA GLY A 71 7.56 0.01 -10.91
C GLY A 71 8.08 0.43 -12.29
N LYS A 72 7.61 -0.27 -13.33
CA LYS A 72 7.85 0.03 -14.77
C LYS A 72 6.85 1.07 -15.30
N ALA A 73 6.90 2.29 -14.81
CA ALA A 73 6.33 3.43 -15.52
C ALA A 73 7.35 4.57 -15.39
N GLY A 74 7.80 5.06 -16.55
CA GLY A 74 8.99 5.89 -16.71
C GLY A 74 9.06 7.05 -15.72
N VAL A 75 10.29 7.28 -15.23
CA VAL A 75 10.79 8.53 -14.63
C VAL A 75 9.70 9.41 -14.02
N GLU A 76 8.97 8.86 -13.07
CA GLU A 76 8.25 9.67 -12.12
C GLU A 76 8.62 9.14 -10.74
N LEU A 77 9.90 9.34 -10.45
CA LEU A 77 10.33 10.00 -9.21
C LEU A 77 9.56 11.33 -9.06
N LYS A 78 8.22 11.29 -9.08
CA LYS A 78 7.40 12.34 -8.48
C LYS A 78 7.84 12.21 -7.05
N ARG A 79 8.67 13.15 -6.62
CA ARG A 79 8.42 13.87 -5.39
C ARG A 79 7.06 13.43 -4.81
N LEU A 80 7.05 12.40 -3.97
CA LEU A 80 6.02 12.26 -2.95
C LEU A 80 6.32 13.25 -1.81
N CYS A 81 7.12 14.29 -2.10
CA CYS A 81 7.05 15.60 -1.48
C CYS A 81 5.88 16.45 -2.05
N ARG A 82 5.13 15.97 -3.07
CA ARG A 82 3.70 16.31 -3.09
C ARG A 82 3.13 15.53 -1.93
N SER A 83 2.91 16.22 -0.83
CA SER A 83 2.26 15.72 0.37
C SER A 83 0.92 15.12 -0.03
N LEU A 84 0.92 13.86 -0.46
CA LEU A 84 -0.19 12.97 -0.24
C LEU A 84 -0.11 12.60 1.24
N THR A 85 -0.15 13.64 2.10
CA THR A 85 -0.67 13.53 3.44
C THR A 85 -1.93 12.71 3.26
N LEU A 86 -1.95 11.52 3.86
CA LEU A 86 -3.19 10.80 4.08
C LEU A 86 -4.03 11.76 4.96
N LYS A 87 -4.72 12.69 4.31
CA LYS A 87 -5.81 13.47 4.88
C LYS A 87 -6.95 12.52 5.16
#